data_AF-A0A1Q7NPY3-F1
#
_entry.id   AF-A0A1Q7NPY3-F1
#
_cell.length_a   1.000
_cell.length_b   1.000
_cell.length_c   1.000
_cell.angle_alpha   90.00
_cell.angle_beta   90.00
_cell.angle_gamma   90.00
#
_symmetry.space_group_name_H-M   'P 1'
#
loop_
_entity.id
_entity.type
_entity.pdbx_description
1 polymer ?
#
loop_
_entity_poly.entity_id
_entity_poly.type
_entity_poly.pdbx_seq_one_letter_code
_entity_poly.pdbx_strand_id
1 'polypeptide(L)'
;MRRGWIWTGSIVGALVALAIVATFFIDEPLRRRVEYEMNQRLRGYSVRIGALNFHPLGFSIDFKNIVVTQDAYPDPPVARVPLLHASVQWRELVRAKLVADFLLDRPIVYFDRRHAIAEVREGIPPDKRGWQEALQAMYPLKINLFRIRDASVTYVDQPTQPPLTLKELYVRAENIRNIRSKDRVYPSPLKVSAVVFDHGKLNLDGSADFLAEPHPAVLAKVALDDITLDYFKPVLASFNIAIRRGTLSATGDFEYGPKISAVHLEHVVLRGADLDYVSTKETKATEKARVKTAAKAADASANRPDLEYRIDRLEIADGKFGWVNEGATPAYKVFITRTNLVLENLSNHFTAGTAKVNLTGRFMDTGDTSVTGAFRSELDGPDFDLNAQIVDADLRAMNDVLRAHGKFDVVSGVFSLYSEVHAKDRWIRGWVKPLFRDVQVYDKDQDRDKKFMQKVYERAVGVAAKILKNRPRKEVATVADISGPLGNPKASTLQVLGRLIENAFFRAILPGFQRDVGKNHA
;
A
#
# COMPACT_ATOMS: atom_id res chain seq x y z
N MET A 1 74.08 -10.90 -23.43
CA MET A 1 72.76 -10.32 -23.06
C MET A 1 71.64 -11.34 -22.77
N ARG A 2 71.70 -12.62 -23.20
CA ARG A 2 70.61 -13.60 -22.99
C ARG A 2 70.48 -14.23 -21.60
N ARG A 3 71.55 -14.30 -20.80
CA ARG A 3 71.51 -14.93 -19.46
C ARG A 3 70.78 -14.10 -18.39
N GLY A 4 70.89 -12.77 -18.42
CA GLY A 4 70.24 -11.91 -17.43
C GLY A 4 68.71 -11.99 -17.42
N TRP A 5 68.10 -12.24 -18.58
CA TRP A 5 66.65 -12.38 -18.77
C TRP A 5 66.11 -13.72 -18.25
N ILE A 6 66.92 -14.78 -18.28
CA ILE A 6 66.56 -16.09 -17.72
C ILE A 6 66.56 -16.02 -16.19
N TRP A 7 67.55 -15.37 -15.59
CA TRP A 7 67.62 -15.20 -14.13
C TRP A 7 66.50 -14.30 -13.58
N THR A 8 66.18 -13.20 -14.27
CA THR A 8 65.01 -12.36 -13.89
C THR A 8 63.70 -13.12 -14.10
N GLY A 9 63.55 -13.86 -15.19
CA GLY A 9 62.38 -14.71 -15.44
C GLY A 9 62.20 -15.81 -14.37
N SER A 10 63.28 -16.46 -13.95
CA SER A 10 63.26 -17.49 -12.90
C SER A 10 62.94 -16.93 -11.51
N ILE A 11 63.46 -15.74 -11.17
CA ILE A 11 63.16 -15.06 -9.90
C ILE A 11 61.69 -14.64 -9.86
N VAL A 12 61.17 -14.06 -10.94
CA VAL A 12 59.75 -13.70 -11.04
C VAL A 12 58.88 -14.95 -10.96
N GLY A 13 59.23 -16.03 -11.67
CA GLY A 13 58.52 -17.31 -11.60
C GLY A 13 58.51 -17.92 -10.20
N ALA A 14 59.63 -17.88 -9.47
CA ALA A 14 59.73 -18.36 -8.10
C ALA A 14 58.91 -17.51 -7.12
N LEU A 15 58.90 -16.18 -7.28
CA LEU A 15 58.08 -15.27 -6.47
C LEU A 15 56.58 -15.47 -6.71
N VAL A 16 56.17 -15.72 -7.96
CA VAL A 16 54.78 -16.06 -8.29
C VAL A 16 54.40 -17.41 -7.69
N ALA A 17 55.26 -18.42 -7.80
CA ALA A 17 55.03 -19.73 -7.18
C ALA A 17 54.94 -19.63 -5.65
N LEU A 18 55.81 -18.85 -5.01
CA LEU A 18 55.78 -18.64 -3.56
C LEU A 18 54.55 -17.85 -3.12
N ALA A 19 54.10 -16.86 -3.89
CA ALA A 19 52.85 -16.16 -3.65
C ALA A 19 51.64 -17.12 -3.75
N ILE A 20 51.63 -18.05 -4.71
CA ILE A 20 50.60 -19.07 -4.86
C ILE A 20 50.64 -20.09 -3.70
N VAL A 21 51.82 -20.48 -3.23
CA VAL A 21 51.91 -21.37 -2.05
C VAL A 21 51.43 -20.65 -0.80
N ALA A 22 51.79 -19.37 -0.64
CA ALA A 22 51.37 -18.55 0.49
C ALA A 22 49.85 -18.36 0.59
N THR A 23 49.10 -18.34 -0.53
CA THR A 23 47.62 -18.24 -0.47
C THR A 23 47.00 -19.40 0.29
N PHE A 24 47.48 -20.64 0.10
CA PHE A 24 46.95 -21.81 0.81
C PHE A 24 47.15 -21.75 2.33
N PHE A 25 48.19 -21.05 2.81
CA PHE A 25 48.46 -20.91 4.24
C PHE A 25 47.78 -19.69 4.89
N ILE A 26 47.33 -18.71 4.09
CA ILE A 26 46.71 -17.48 4.60
C ILE A 26 45.19 -17.62 4.71
N ASP A 27 44.57 -18.38 3.81
CA ASP A 27 43.11 -18.48 3.66
C ASP A 27 42.38 -18.91 4.95
N GLU A 28 42.78 -20.02 5.58
CA GLU A 28 42.10 -20.54 6.78
C GLU A 28 42.32 -19.68 8.05
N PRO A 29 43.55 -19.22 8.37
CA PRO A 29 43.76 -18.26 9.46
C PRO A 29 42.98 -16.95 9.25
N LEU A 30 42.96 -16.44 8.03
CA LEU A 30 42.23 -15.22 7.69
C LEU A 30 40.72 -15.42 7.81
N ARG A 31 40.19 -16.55 7.34
CA ARG A 31 38.78 -16.93 7.50
C ARG A 31 38.36 -16.89 8.97
N ARG A 32 39.10 -17.59 9.84
CA ARG A 32 38.82 -17.65 11.28
C ARG A 32 38.88 -16.27 11.94
N ARG A 33 39.87 -15.48 11.57
CA ARG A 33 40.04 -14.13 12.11
C ARG A 33 38.87 -13.22 11.73
N VAL A 34 38.50 -13.20 10.46
CA VAL A 34 37.38 -12.37 9.98
C VAL A 34 36.07 -12.83 10.61
N GLU A 35 35.80 -14.14 10.66
CA GLU A 35 34.61 -14.70 11.32
C GLU A 35 34.54 -14.30 12.80
N TYR A 36 35.65 -14.40 13.53
CA TYR A 36 35.74 -13.98 14.93
C TYR A 36 35.48 -12.48 15.10
N GLU A 37 36.12 -11.63 14.31
CA GLU A 37 35.93 -10.17 14.37
C GLU A 37 34.50 -9.76 14.01
N MET A 38 33.84 -10.43 13.05
CA MET A 38 32.44 -10.20 12.71
C MET A 38 31.52 -10.54 13.89
N ASN A 39 31.70 -11.72 14.50
CA ASN A 39 30.86 -12.18 15.61
C ASN A 39 31.05 -11.37 16.90
N GLN A 40 32.19 -10.69 17.07
CA GLN A 40 32.39 -9.76 18.20
C GLN A 40 31.62 -8.44 18.05
N ARG A 41 31.35 -8.02 16.81
CA ARG A 41 30.73 -6.71 16.53
C ARG A 41 29.22 -6.81 16.37
N LEU A 42 28.71 -7.96 15.92
CA LEU A 42 27.29 -8.21 15.79
C LEU A 42 26.65 -8.50 17.14
N ARG A 43 25.42 -8.01 17.32
CA ARG A 43 24.60 -8.29 18.52
C ARG A 43 23.30 -8.93 18.08
N GLY A 44 22.99 -10.11 18.62
CA GLY A 44 21.79 -10.89 18.29
C GLY A 44 21.90 -11.71 17.00
N TYR A 45 23.06 -11.70 16.34
CA TYR A 45 23.33 -12.48 15.14
C TYR A 45 24.74 -13.09 15.19
N SER A 46 24.84 -14.29 14.65
CA SER A 46 26.09 -15.00 14.44
C SER A 46 26.30 -15.26 12.95
N VAL A 47 27.57 -15.22 12.53
CA VAL A 47 28.03 -15.44 11.16
C VAL A 47 28.99 -16.61 11.15
N ARG A 48 28.79 -17.48 10.16
CA ARG A 48 29.70 -18.57 9.82
C ARG A 48 30.16 -18.42 8.39
N ILE A 49 31.47 -18.53 8.16
CA ILE A 49 32.10 -18.46 6.84
C ILE A 49 32.59 -19.85 6.46
N GLY A 50 32.03 -20.42 5.39
CA GLY A 50 32.40 -21.77 4.94
C GLY A 50 33.83 -21.85 4.39
N ALA A 51 34.20 -20.91 3.52
CA ALA A 51 35.56 -20.77 3.01
C ALA A 51 35.88 -19.31 2.68
N LEU A 52 37.16 -18.96 2.71
CA LEU A 52 37.69 -17.66 2.30
C LEU A 52 38.89 -17.91 1.39
N ASN A 53 38.89 -17.31 0.20
CA ASN A 53 39.99 -17.40 -0.75
C ASN A 53 40.57 -16.01 -1.00
N PHE A 54 41.81 -15.78 -0.59
CA PHE A 54 42.54 -14.55 -0.87
C PHE A 54 43.28 -14.67 -2.21
N HIS A 55 43.15 -13.65 -3.05
CA HIS A 55 43.78 -13.55 -4.36
C HIS A 55 44.79 -12.39 -4.36
N PRO A 56 46.08 -12.64 -4.10
CA PRO A 56 47.08 -11.59 -3.92
C PRO A 56 47.30 -10.73 -5.17
N LEU A 57 47.28 -11.36 -6.36
CA LEU A 57 47.50 -10.65 -7.62
C LEU A 57 46.36 -9.66 -7.95
N GLY A 58 45.13 -9.98 -7.54
CA GLY A 58 43.95 -9.15 -7.77
C GLY A 58 43.56 -8.26 -6.58
N PHE A 59 44.26 -8.37 -5.45
CA PHE A 59 43.88 -7.75 -4.17
C PHE A 59 42.39 -7.96 -3.84
N SER A 60 41.94 -9.21 -3.98
CA SER A 60 40.54 -9.59 -3.77
C SER A 60 40.39 -10.77 -2.83
N ILE A 61 39.26 -10.83 -2.14
CA ILE A 61 38.86 -11.88 -1.22
C ILE A 61 37.50 -12.40 -1.67
N ASP A 62 37.39 -13.72 -1.82
CA ASP A 62 36.11 -14.41 -2.01
C ASP A 62 35.72 -15.12 -0.74
N PHE A 63 34.57 -14.75 -0.20
CA PHE A 63 33.92 -15.49 0.89
C PHE A 63 32.86 -16.40 0.28
N LYS A 64 32.88 -17.68 0.66
CA LYS A 64 31.97 -18.70 0.15
C LYS A 64 31.12 -19.26 1.28
N ASN A 65 29.85 -19.50 0.96
CA ASN A 65 28.87 -20.11 1.87
C ASN A 65 28.80 -19.38 3.23
N ILE A 66 28.64 -18.06 3.20
CA ILE A 66 28.37 -17.31 4.43
C ILE A 66 26.96 -17.64 4.87
N VAL A 67 26.80 -17.97 6.15
CA VAL A 67 25.49 -18.20 6.78
C VAL A 67 25.36 -17.25 7.96
N VAL A 68 24.25 -16.52 8.00
CA VAL A 68 23.89 -15.61 9.09
C VAL A 68 22.67 -16.17 9.80
N THR A 69 22.77 -16.33 11.11
CA THR A 69 21.70 -16.86 11.99
C THR A 69 21.37 -15.84 13.06
N GLN A 70 20.11 -15.76 13.48
CA GLN A 70 19.73 -15.00 14.66
C GLN A 70 19.98 -15.87 15.90
N ASP A 71 20.60 -15.32 16.94
CA ASP A 71 21.00 -16.12 18.11
C ASP A 71 19.78 -16.70 18.85
N ALA A 72 18.67 -15.96 18.88
CA ALA A 72 17.40 -16.40 19.49
C ALA A 72 16.68 -17.47 18.65
N TYR A 73 16.80 -17.43 17.33
CA TYR A 73 16.15 -18.33 16.38
C TYR A 73 17.12 -18.68 15.25
N PRO A 74 18.02 -19.67 15.46
CA PRO A 74 19.07 -19.96 14.49
C PRO A 74 18.58 -20.70 13.25
N ASP A 75 17.44 -21.40 13.35
CA ASP A 75 16.86 -22.20 12.27
C ASP A 75 15.42 -21.76 11.92
N PRO A 76 15.12 -21.45 10.64
CA PRO A 76 16.07 -21.39 9.53
C PRO A 76 17.00 -20.17 9.62
N PRO A 77 18.19 -20.22 8.98
CA PRO A 77 19.11 -19.08 8.97
C PRO A 77 18.49 -17.86 8.27
N VAL A 78 18.80 -16.68 8.80
CA VAL A 78 18.30 -15.40 8.30
C VAL A 78 18.84 -15.05 6.92
N ALA A 79 20.11 -15.37 6.66
CA ALA A 79 20.70 -15.16 5.34
C ALA A 79 21.70 -16.24 4.98
N ARG A 80 21.79 -16.54 3.69
CA ARG A 80 22.84 -17.34 3.07
C ARG A 80 23.40 -16.57 1.90
N VAL A 81 24.71 -16.39 1.87
CA VAL A 81 25.41 -15.73 0.76
C VAL A 81 26.38 -16.76 0.16
N PRO A 82 26.03 -17.37 -0.99
CA PRO A 82 26.88 -18.36 -1.64
C PRO A 82 28.25 -17.82 -2.00
N LEU A 83 28.31 -16.58 -2.51
CA LEU A 83 29.54 -15.89 -2.87
C LEU A 83 29.43 -14.40 -2.53
N LEU A 84 30.40 -13.91 -1.76
CA LEU A 84 30.71 -12.49 -1.59
C LEU A 84 32.12 -12.26 -2.11
N HIS A 85 32.26 -11.46 -3.16
CA HIS A 85 33.54 -11.02 -3.70
C HIS A 85 33.81 -9.59 -3.26
N ALA A 86 34.95 -9.37 -2.61
CA ALA A 86 35.44 -8.05 -2.24
C ALA A 86 36.79 -7.82 -2.93
N SER A 87 36.97 -6.72 -3.64
CA SER A 87 38.22 -6.40 -4.34
C SER A 87 38.64 -4.97 -4.08
N VAL A 88 39.94 -4.70 -4.16
CA VAL A 88 40.50 -3.35 -4.09
C VAL A 88 40.96 -2.91 -5.49
N GLN A 89 40.62 -1.69 -5.88
CA GLN A 89 40.99 -1.15 -7.18
C GLN A 89 42.50 -0.85 -7.26
N TRP A 90 43.24 -1.68 -8.00
CA TRP A 90 44.70 -1.57 -8.14
C TRP A 90 45.21 -0.20 -8.63
N ARG A 91 44.48 0.46 -9.54
CA ARG A 91 44.86 1.76 -10.09
C ARG A 91 44.85 2.88 -9.04
N GLU A 92 43.99 2.77 -8.03
CA GLU A 92 43.86 3.77 -6.96
C GLU A 92 44.84 3.50 -5.81
N LEU A 93 45.30 2.26 -5.63
CA LEU A 93 46.40 1.91 -4.71
C LEU A 93 47.71 2.62 -5.08
N VAL A 94 48.02 2.74 -6.37
CA VAL A 94 49.18 3.51 -6.87
C VAL A 94 49.09 5.00 -6.48
N ARG A 95 47.88 5.50 -6.23
CA ARG A 95 47.59 6.88 -5.80
C ARG A 95 47.34 7.00 -4.29
N ALA A 96 47.69 5.98 -3.51
CA ALA A 96 47.45 5.89 -2.07
C ALA A 96 45.97 6.06 -1.66
N LYS A 97 45.03 5.67 -2.53
CA LYS A 97 43.59 5.66 -2.25
C LYS A 97 43.10 4.22 -2.17
N LEU A 98 42.43 3.88 -1.07
CA LEU A 98 41.83 2.56 -0.88
C LEU A 98 40.37 2.59 -1.32
N VAL A 99 40.09 1.97 -2.45
CA VAL A 99 38.75 1.91 -3.06
C VAL A 99 38.38 0.45 -3.27
N ALA A 100 37.24 0.02 -2.73
CA ALA A 100 36.74 -1.34 -2.88
C ALA A 100 35.48 -1.45 -3.74
N ASP A 101 35.36 -2.61 -4.38
CA ASP A 101 34.15 -3.07 -5.03
C ASP A 101 33.67 -4.37 -4.36
N PHE A 102 32.37 -4.45 -4.13
CA PHE A 102 31.69 -5.59 -3.50
C PHE A 102 30.65 -6.19 -4.44
N LEU A 103 30.60 -7.51 -4.50
CA LEU A 103 29.59 -8.27 -5.24
C LEU A 103 29.05 -9.40 -4.37
N LEU A 104 27.75 -9.41 -4.12
CA LEU A 104 27.02 -10.54 -3.56
C LEU A 104 26.29 -11.24 -4.71
N ASP A 105 26.64 -12.51 -4.95
CA ASP A 105 25.99 -13.33 -5.98
C ASP A 105 25.00 -14.31 -5.35
N ARG A 106 23.73 -14.22 -5.78
CA ARG A 106 22.61 -15.03 -5.33
C ARG A 106 22.42 -15.13 -3.81
N PRO A 107 22.47 -14.01 -3.05
CA PRO A 107 22.16 -14.08 -1.64
C PRO A 107 20.69 -14.42 -1.44
N ILE A 108 20.42 -15.30 -0.48
CA ILE A 108 19.09 -15.73 -0.08
C ILE A 108 18.86 -15.21 1.33
N VAL A 109 17.79 -14.46 1.51
CA VAL A 109 17.42 -13.85 2.78
C VAL A 109 16.03 -14.33 3.15
N TYR A 110 15.90 -14.85 4.37
CA TYR A 110 14.67 -15.39 4.91
C TYR A 110 14.40 -14.76 6.27
N PHE A 111 13.22 -14.16 6.42
CA PHE A 111 12.74 -13.64 7.68
C PHE A 111 11.35 -14.18 7.96
N ASP A 112 11.07 -14.48 9.22
CA ASP A 112 9.72 -14.76 9.66
C ASP A 112 9.34 -13.87 10.85
N ARG A 113 8.07 -13.89 11.22
CA ARG A 113 7.55 -13.12 12.35
C ARG A 113 8.25 -13.43 13.68
N ARG A 114 8.78 -14.64 13.88
CA ARG A 114 9.49 -15.01 15.13
C ARG A 114 10.78 -14.21 15.24
N HIS A 115 11.52 -14.07 14.14
CA HIS A 115 12.72 -13.24 14.09
C HIS A 115 12.42 -11.78 14.45
N ALA A 116 11.33 -11.23 13.90
CA ALA A 116 10.91 -9.85 14.16
C ALA A 116 10.44 -9.64 15.61
N ILE A 117 9.68 -10.58 16.19
CA ILE A 117 9.25 -10.51 17.59
C ILE A 117 10.45 -10.60 18.54
N ALA A 118 11.43 -11.46 18.23
CA ALA A 118 12.68 -11.55 18.99
C ALA A 118 13.41 -10.21 19.01
N GLU A 119 13.52 -9.57 17.85
CA GLU A 119 14.20 -8.29 17.69
C GLU A 119 13.55 -7.16 18.50
N VAL A 120 12.20 -7.12 18.54
CA VAL A 120 11.45 -6.18 19.39
C VAL A 120 11.63 -6.49 20.88
N ARG A 121 11.65 -7.77 21.27
CA ARG A 121 11.82 -8.19 22.68
C ARG A 121 13.21 -7.93 23.24
N GLU A 122 14.24 -8.04 22.40
CA GLU A 122 15.63 -7.73 22.76
C GLU A 122 15.82 -6.24 23.09
N GLY A 123 14.94 -5.37 22.59
CA GLY A 123 14.96 -3.94 22.90
C GLY A 123 16.19 -3.20 22.34
N ILE A 124 16.93 -3.81 21.40
CA ILE A 124 18.06 -3.20 20.70
C ILE A 124 17.53 -2.49 19.46
N PRO A 125 17.56 -1.14 19.40
CA PRO A 125 17.17 -0.39 18.21
C PRO A 125 17.93 -0.86 16.96
N PRO A 126 17.31 -0.89 15.76
CA PRO A 126 17.95 -1.36 14.52
C PRO A 126 19.26 -0.64 14.18
N ASP A 127 19.36 0.63 14.55
CA ASP A 127 20.55 1.50 14.43
C ASP A 127 21.69 1.11 15.39
N LYS A 128 21.39 0.38 16.48
CA LYS A 128 22.37 -0.06 17.50
C LYS A 128 22.78 -1.52 17.38
N ARG A 129 22.37 -2.19 16.30
CA ARG A 129 22.72 -3.60 16.03
C ARG A 129 24.14 -3.78 15.45
N GLY A 130 24.90 -2.69 15.30
CA GLY A 130 26.33 -2.75 15.02
C GLY A 130 26.70 -2.82 13.54
N TRP A 131 25.75 -3.02 12.62
CA TRP A 131 26.06 -3.20 11.19
C TRP A 131 26.50 -1.89 10.53
N GLN A 132 25.94 -0.75 10.94
CA GLN A 132 26.33 0.56 10.45
C GLN A 132 27.73 0.94 10.98
N GLU A 133 27.99 0.67 12.26
CA GLU A 133 29.32 0.84 12.86
C GLU A 133 30.36 -0.10 12.25
N ALA A 134 29.97 -1.34 11.91
CA ALA A 134 30.85 -2.30 11.22
C ALA A 134 31.23 -1.81 9.82
N LEU A 135 30.30 -1.24 9.06
CA LEU A 135 30.57 -0.61 7.77
C LEU A 135 31.44 0.64 7.91
N GLN A 136 31.18 1.49 8.92
CA GLN A 136 31.99 2.69 9.19
C GLN A 136 33.42 2.36 9.62
N ALA A 137 33.61 1.27 10.37
CA ALA A 137 34.91 0.79 10.82
C ALA A 137 35.81 0.28 9.67
N MET A 138 35.29 0.14 8.46
CA MET A 138 36.08 -0.16 7.27
C MET A 138 36.92 1.04 6.78
N TYR A 139 36.84 2.19 7.46
CA TYR A 139 37.69 3.35 7.19
C TYR A 139 39.19 2.97 7.18
N PRO A 140 39.99 3.45 6.20
CA PRO A 140 39.69 4.48 5.19
C PRO A 140 39.08 3.99 3.86
N LEU A 141 38.52 2.78 3.79
CA LEU A 141 38.01 2.20 2.55
C LEU A 141 36.79 2.97 2.01
N LYS A 142 36.88 3.46 0.77
CA LYS A 142 35.74 3.96 0.00
C LYS A 142 35.13 2.81 -0.79
N ILE A 143 33.80 2.69 -0.83
CA ILE A 143 33.15 1.67 -1.66
C ILE A 143 32.71 2.33 -2.96
N ASN A 144 33.38 2.00 -4.06
CA ASN A 144 33.05 2.59 -5.35
C ASN A 144 31.88 1.89 -6.01
N LEU A 145 31.79 0.56 -5.93
CA LEU A 145 30.70 -0.20 -6.50
C LEU A 145 30.26 -1.33 -5.55
N PHE A 146 29.00 -1.29 -5.13
CA PHE A 146 28.34 -2.37 -4.41
C PHE A 146 27.26 -2.98 -5.29
N ARG A 147 27.34 -4.29 -5.54
CA ARG A 147 26.40 -5.03 -6.37
C ARG A 147 25.79 -6.21 -5.64
N ILE A 148 24.49 -6.37 -5.82
CA ILE A 148 23.78 -7.61 -5.52
C ILE A 148 23.25 -8.14 -6.84
N ARG A 149 23.46 -9.42 -7.11
CA ARG A 149 22.94 -10.10 -8.31
C ARG A 149 22.05 -11.25 -7.92
N ASP A 150 20.88 -11.31 -8.55
CA ASP A 150 19.97 -12.46 -8.50
C ASP A 150 19.62 -12.88 -7.05
N ALA A 151 19.36 -11.90 -6.20
CA ALA A 151 19.00 -12.14 -4.81
C ALA A 151 17.54 -12.57 -4.65
N SER A 152 17.28 -13.33 -3.59
CA SER A 152 15.94 -13.74 -3.19
C SER A 152 15.69 -13.35 -1.74
N VAL A 153 14.63 -12.59 -1.48
CA VAL A 153 14.19 -12.19 -0.13
C VAL A 153 12.81 -12.77 0.11
N THR A 154 12.61 -13.44 1.23
CA THR A 154 11.33 -14.03 1.62
C THR A 154 10.97 -13.60 3.03
N TYR A 155 9.76 -13.06 3.19
CA TYR A 155 9.18 -12.73 4.49
C TYR A 155 7.91 -13.55 4.74
N VAL A 156 7.84 -14.18 5.91
CA VAL A 156 6.70 -15.00 6.34
C VAL A 156 6.10 -14.42 7.63
N ASP A 157 4.92 -13.79 7.52
CA ASP A 157 4.19 -13.35 8.72
C ASP A 157 3.57 -14.55 9.46
N GLN A 158 2.79 -15.36 8.74
CA GLN A 158 2.07 -16.51 9.27
C GLN A 158 2.19 -17.71 8.33
N PRO A 159 2.35 -18.95 8.83
CA PRO A 159 2.48 -20.15 8.00
C PRO A 159 1.28 -20.40 7.06
N THR A 160 0.12 -19.87 7.42
CA THR A 160 -1.14 -20.03 6.66
C THR A 160 -1.31 -19.01 5.53
N GLN A 161 -0.37 -18.06 5.39
CA GLN A 161 -0.43 -17.00 4.39
C GLN A 161 0.68 -17.16 3.35
N PRO A 162 0.44 -16.75 2.09
CA PRO A 162 1.48 -16.69 1.09
C PRO A 162 2.65 -15.82 1.56
N PRO A 163 3.91 -16.27 1.40
CA PRO A 163 5.07 -15.47 1.77
C PRO A 163 5.19 -14.24 0.86
N LEU A 164 5.67 -13.13 1.42
CA LEU A 164 6.05 -11.96 0.63
C LEU A 164 7.45 -12.22 0.06
N THR A 165 7.56 -12.32 -1.26
CA THR A 165 8.83 -12.65 -1.93
C THR A 165 9.31 -11.51 -2.83
N LEU A 166 10.61 -11.30 -2.86
CA LEU A 166 11.33 -10.58 -3.91
C LEU A 166 12.31 -11.56 -4.53
N LYS A 167 12.26 -11.73 -5.85
CA LYS A 167 13.14 -12.61 -6.62
C LYS A 167 13.88 -11.80 -7.67
N GLU A 168 14.96 -12.37 -8.19
CA GLU A 168 15.79 -11.73 -9.21
C GLU A 168 16.16 -10.30 -8.80
N LEU A 169 16.45 -10.09 -7.51
CA LEU A 169 16.75 -8.77 -6.98
C LEU A 169 18.18 -8.40 -7.39
N TYR A 170 18.28 -7.31 -8.15
CA TYR A 170 19.52 -6.66 -8.52
C TYR A 170 19.63 -5.32 -7.82
N VAL A 171 20.78 -5.08 -7.19
CA VAL A 171 21.10 -3.78 -6.58
C VAL A 171 22.44 -3.33 -7.15
N ARG A 172 22.52 -2.05 -7.52
CA ARG A 172 23.76 -1.39 -7.89
C ARG A 172 23.82 -0.05 -7.18
N ALA A 173 24.73 0.06 -6.22
CA ALA A 173 25.03 1.30 -5.54
C ALA A 173 26.45 1.72 -5.86
N GLU A 174 26.65 3.00 -6.17
CA GLU A 174 27.95 3.54 -6.51
C GLU A 174 28.38 4.61 -5.53
N ASN A 175 29.69 4.82 -5.41
CA ASN A 175 30.27 5.97 -4.72
C ASN A 175 29.84 6.15 -3.25
N ILE A 176 29.76 5.06 -2.49
CA ILE A 176 29.44 5.09 -1.07
C ILE A 176 30.67 5.58 -0.30
N ARG A 177 30.54 6.75 0.33
CA ARG A 177 31.62 7.44 1.04
C ARG A 177 31.22 7.74 2.47
N ASN A 178 32.13 7.51 3.40
CA ASN A 178 31.97 7.92 4.80
C ASN A 178 32.29 9.42 4.97
N ILE A 179 31.37 10.26 4.48
CA ILE A 179 31.40 11.72 4.68
C ILE A 179 30.04 12.16 5.19
N ARG A 180 30.01 13.17 6.07
CA ARG A 180 28.75 13.82 6.44
C ARG A 180 28.27 14.66 5.27
N SER A 181 27.20 14.21 4.61
CA SER A 181 26.57 14.97 3.54
C SER A 181 25.85 16.20 4.10
N LYS A 182 25.67 17.21 3.25
CA LYS A 182 24.76 18.31 3.53
C LYS A 182 23.31 17.80 3.48
N ASP A 183 22.40 18.58 4.05
CA ASP A 183 20.98 18.28 4.01
C ASP A 183 20.47 18.08 2.57
N ARG A 184 19.65 17.05 2.35
CA ARG A 184 19.10 16.66 1.04
C ARG A 184 20.15 16.45 -0.07
N VAL A 185 21.36 16.02 0.29
CA VAL A 185 22.40 15.61 -0.67
C VAL A 185 22.57 14.09 -0.62
N TYR A 186 22.40 13.46 -1.77
CA TYR A 186 22.44 12.01 -1.94
C TYR A 186 23.62 11.63 -2.86
N PRO A 187 24.84 11.42 -2.32
CA PRO A 187 26.05 11.33 -3.14
C PRO A 187 26.22 9.98 -3.87
N SER A 188 25.40 8.98 -3.56
CA SER A 188 25.59 7.60 -4.02
C SER A 188 24.48 7.19 -4.99
N PRO A 189 24.73 7.12 -6.31
CA PRO A 189 23.75 6.60 -7.26
C PRO A 189 23.28 5.19 -6.86
N LEU A 190 21.98 4.93 -6.97
CA LEU A 190 21.34 3.67 -6.58
C LEU A 190 20.36 3.22 -7.65
N LYS A 191 20.51 1.98 -8.11
CA LYS A 191 19.55 1.28 -8.96
C LYS A 191 19.13 -0.03 -8.33
N VAL A 192 17.83 -0.29 -8.33
CA VAL A 192 17.25 -1.56 -7.86
C VAL A 192 16.23 -2.06 -8.87
N SER A 193 16.27 -3.36 -9.16
CA SER A 193 15.22 -4.03 -9.93
C SER A 193 14.92 -5.39 -9.32
N ALA A 194 13.65 -5.77 -9.26
CA ALA A 194 13.24 -7.07 -8.70
C ALA A 194 11.91 -7.55 -9.28
N VAL A 195 11.69 -8.86 -9.23
CA VAL A 195 10.37 -9.48 -9.38
C VAL A 195 9.72 -9.55 -8.00
N VAL A 196 8.59 -8.88 -7.84
CA VAL A 196 7.80 -8.82 -6.61
C VAL A 196 6.71 -9.89 -6.65
N PHE A 197 6.65 -10.68 -5.58
CA PHE A 197 5.72 -11.79 -5.42
C PHE A 197 5.90 -12.86 -6.51
N ASP A 198 4.88 -13.06 -7.35
CA ASP A 198 4.88 -14.04 -8.43
C ASP A 198 5.49 -13.49 -9.72
N HIS A 199 5.01 -12.33 -10.19
CA HIS A 199 5.35 -11.77 -11.51
C HIS A 199 5.44 -10.24 -11.57
N GLY A 200 5.03 -9.54 -10.52
CA GLY A 200 5.07 -8.08 -10.49
C GLY A 200 6.51 -7.57 -10.60
N LYS A 201 6.72 -6.36 -11.10
CA LYS A 201 8.06 -5.79 -11.27
C LYS A 201 8.22 -4.52 -10.45
N LEU A 202 9.37 -4.40 -9.81
CA LEU A 202 9.82 -3.19 -9.13
C LEU A 202 11.08 -2.68 -9.83
N ASN A 203 11.08 -1.42 -10.22
CA ASN A 203 12.28 -0.69 -10.63
C ASN A 203 12.41 0.57 -9.77
N LEU A 204 13.63 0.86 -9.36
CA LEU A 204 13.99 2.06 -8.60
C LEU A 204 15.27 2.63 -9.19
N ASP A 205 15.26 3.92 -9.52
CA ASP A 205 16.42 4.67 -10.00
C ASP A 205 16.53 5.98 -9.22
N GLY A 206 17.66 6.18 -8.56
CA GLY A 206 17.82 7.29 -7.63
C GLY A 206 19.21 7.43 -7.07
N SER A 207 19.29 8.04 -5.90
CA SER A 207 20.53 8.22 -5.15
C SER A 207 20.27 8.13 -3.65
N ALA A 208 21.28 7.72 -2.91
CA ALA A 208 21.23 7.53 -1.47
C ALA A 208 22.40 8.21 -0.76
N ASP A 209 22.16 8.57 0.50
CA ASP A 209 23.18 8.73 1.51
C ASP A 209 23.07 7.56 2.50
N PHE A 210 23.87 6.51 2.26
CA PHE A 210 23.88 5.30 3.07
C PHE A 210 24.42 5.51 4.49
N LEU A 211 25.10 6.62 4.75
CA LEU A 211 25.76 6.89 6.03
C LEU A 211 25.18 8.13 6.72
N ALA A 212 24.02 8.61 6.26
CA ALA A 212 23.24 9.62 6.96
C ALA A 212 22.88 9.14 8.38
N GLU A 213 22.94 10.07 9.34
CA GLU A 213 22.53 9.85 10.73
C GLU A 213 21.14 10.46 10.95
N PRO A 214 20.23 9.79 11.71
CA PRO A 214 20.44 8.52 12.41
C PRO A 214 20.23 7.27 11.52
N HIS A 215 19.70 7.42 10.31
CA HIS A 215 19.48 6.32 9.37
C HIS A 215 19.72 6.79 7.93
N PRO A 216 19.92 5.84 6.98
CA PRO A 216 20.12 6.16 5.57
C PRO A 216 19.01 7.05 4.99
N ALA A 217 19.38 7.86 4.00
CA ALA A 217 18.47 8.72 3.25
C ALA A 217 18.48 8.33 1.77
N VAL A 218 17.33 8.38 1.11
CA VAL A 218 17.15 7.97 -0.29
C VAL A 218 16.23 8.95 -0.99
N LEU A 219 16.61 9.34 -2.21
CA LEU A 219 15.75 10.02 -3.18
C LEU A 219 15.70 9.16 -4.43
N ALA A 220 14.52 8.67 -4.81
CA ALA A 220 14.43 7.79 -5.96
C ALA A 220 13.09 7.86 -6.68
N LYS A 221 13.15 7.66 -7.99
CA LYS A 221 12.00 7.32 -8.81
C LYS A 221 11.70 5.85 -8.67
N VAL A 222 10.43 5.50 -8.53
CA VAL A 222 9.93 4.14 -8.39
C VAL A 222 8.92 3.84 -9.50
N ALA A 223 9.01 2.64 -10.06
CA ALA A 223 8.03 2.08 -10.97
C ALA A 223 7.66 0.67 -10.50
N LEU A 224 6.38 0.48 -10.23
CA LEU A 224 5.73 -0.78 -9.91
C LEU A 224 4.87 -1.18 -11.10
N ASP A 225 5.03 -2.42 -11.57
CA ASP A 225 4.25 -2.96 -12.67
C ASP A 225 3.58 -4.27 -12.24
N ASP A 226 2.30 -4.38 -12.55
CA ASP A 226 1.45 -5.55 -12.31
C ASP A 226 1.60 -6.25 -10.93
N ILE A 227 1.58 -5.47 -9.83
CA ILE A 227 1.67 -6.02 -8.48
C ILE A 227 0.32 -6.67 -8.09
N THR A 228 0.30 -7.99 -7.91
CA THR A 228 -0.90 -8.71 -7.44
C THR A 228 -1.32 -8.26 -6.05
N LEU A 229 -2.61 -7.94 -5.89
CA LEU A 229 -3.10 -7.38 -4.66
C LEU A 229 -3.51 -8.40 -3.58
N ASP A 230 -3.56 -9.68 -3.91
CA ASP A 230 -3.93 -10.77 -2.99
C ASP A 230 -3.01 -10.85 -1.76
N TYR A 231 -1.75 -10.43 -1.90
CA TYR A 231 -0.77 -10.39 -0.80
C TYR A 231 -1.12 -9.35 0.28
N PHE A 232 -1.99 -8.39 -0.02
CA PHE A 232 -2.44 -7.36 0.93
C PHE A 232 -3.69 -7.76 1.72
N LYS A 233 -4.27 -8.97 1.49
CA LYS A 233 -5.42 -9.49 2.25
C LYS A 233 -5.30 -9.30 3.77
N PRO A 234 -4.18 -9.66 4.43
CA PRO A 234 -4.08 -9.55 5.90
C PRO A 234 -4.11 -8.10 6.38
N VAL A 235 -3.43 -7.21 5.64
CA VAL A 235 -3.37 -5.78 5.96
C VAL A 235 -4.74 -5.14 5.77
N LEU A 236 -5.39 -5.41 4.64
CA LEU A 236 -6.70 -4.85 4.29
C LEU A 236 -7.83 -5.39 5.17
N ALA A 237 -7.73 -6.65 5.64
CA ALA A 237 -8.69 -7.22 6.58
C ALA A 237 -8.76 -6.43 7.89
N SER A 238 -7.64 -5.84 8.33
CA SER A 238 -7.64 -4.98 9.53
C SER A 238 -8.50 -3.72 9.35
N PHE A 239 -8.75 -3.30 8.10
CA PHE A 239 -9.62 -2.17 7.72
C PHE A 239 -11.03 -2.61 7.31
N ASN A 240 -11.39 -3.88 7.54
CA ASN A 240 -12.62 -4.51 7.09
C ASN A 240 -12.79 -4.51 5.55
N ILE A 241 -11.67 -4.52 4.81
CA ILE A 241 -11.67 -4.62 3.36
C ILE A 241 -11.26 -6.05 2.99
N ALA A 242 -12.17 -6.78 2.35
CA ALA A 242 -11.92 -8.07 1.76
C ALA A 242 -11.56 -7.91 0.28
N ILE A 243 -10.31 -8.21 -0.07
CA ILE A 243 -9.84 -8.21 -1.45
C ILE A 243 -9.84 -9.63 -2.01
N ARG A 244 -10.34 -9.81 -3.22
CA ARG A 244 -10.38 -11.13 -3.90
C ARG A 244 -9.34 -11.26 -4.99
N ARG A 245 -9.14 -10.18 -5.77
CA ARG A 245 -8.21 -10.10 -6.89
C ARG A 245 -7.95 -8.64 -7.28
N GLY A 246 -6.96 -8.43 -8.14
CA GLY A 246 -6.63 -7.15 -8.77
C GLY A 246 -5.13 -6.98 -8.92
N THR A 247 -4.71 -6.08 -9.81
CA THR A 247 -3.30 -5.71 -9.96
C THR A 247 -3.11 -4.21 -9.86
N LEU A 248 -1.96 -3.81 -9.33
CA LEU A 248 -1.56 -2.42 -9.10
C LEU A 248 -0.29 -2.12 -9.89
N SER A 249 -0.32 -1.04 -10.66
CA SER A 249 0.85 -0.42 -11.24
C SER A 249 0.95 1.01 -10.72
N ALA A 250 2.16 1.48 -10.43
CA ALA A 250 2.37 2.83 -9.93
C ALA A 250 3.72 3.38 -10.37
N THR A 251 3.76 4.65 -10.75
CA THR A 251 5.00 5.40 -10.98
C THR A 251 5.03 6.65 -10.12
N GLY A 252 6.22 7.06 -9.71
CA GLY A 252 6.40 8.26 -8.91
C GLY A 252 7.81 8.39 -8.38
N ASP A 253 7.96 9.21 -7.36
CA ASP A 253 9.19 9.37 -6.61
C ASP A 253 8.91 9.46 -5.11
N PHE A 254 9.95 9.17 -4.35
CA PHE A 254 9.92 9.32 -2.91
C PHE A 254 11.26 9.88 -2.43
N GLU A 255 11.18 10.69 -1.39
CA GLU A 255 12.32 11.21 -0.65
C GLU A 255 12.16 10.82 0.81
N TYR A 256 13.05 9.96 1.28
CA TYR A 256 13.09 9.51 2.65
C TYR A 256 14.42 9.90 3.30
N GLY A 257 14.38 10.49 4.48
CA GLY A 257 15.57 10.82 5.24
C GLY A 257 15.24 11.31 6.65
N PRO A 258 16.26 11.64 7.46
CA PRO A 258 16.09 12.03 8.86
C PRO A 258 15.12 13.19 9.13
N LYS A 259 14.94 14.09 8.16
CA LYS A 259 14.14 15.32 8.28
C LYS A 259 12.98 15.42 7.29
N ILE A 260 12.85 14.46 6.38
CA ILE A 260 11.88 14.52 5.28
C ILE A 260 11.34 13.13 4.96
N SER A 261 10.03 13.06 4.75
CA SER A 261 9.36 11.88 4.23
C SER A 261 8.30 12.34 3.24
N ALA A 262 8.67 12.40 1.96
CA ALA A 262 7.79 12.81 0.88
C ALA A 262 7.55 11.65 -0.08
N VAL A 263 6.30 11.49 -0.51
CA VAL A 263 5.91 10.50 -1.52
C VAL A 263 5.02 11.20 -2.55
N HIS A 264 5.47 11.19 -3.80
CA HIS A 264 4.73 11.70 -4.94
C HIS A 264 4.49 10.57 -5.94
N LEU A 265 3.22 10.22 -6.15
CA LEU A 265 2.81 9.26 -7.16
C LEU A 265 2.31 10.02 -8.39
N GLU A 266 3.00 9.88 -9.52
CA GLU A 266 2.62 10.49 -10.79
C GLU A 266 1.39 9.77 -11.38
N HIS A 267 1.44 8.44 -11.43
CA HIS A 267 0.35 7.65 -12.01
C HIS A 267 0.16 6.36 -11.23
N VAL A 268 -1.08 6.07 -10.85
CA VAL A 268 -1.46 4.84 -10.15
C VAL A 268 -2.59 4.20 -10.91
N VAL A 269 -2.45 2.93 -11.29
CA VAL A 269 -3.43 2.18 -12.05
C VAL A 269 -3.80 0.90 -11.30
N LEU A 270 -5.08 0.74 -11.04
CA LEU A 270 -5.68 -0.42 -10.42
C LEU A 270 -6.54 -1.16 -11.45
N ARG A 271 -6.19 -2.38 -11.83
CA ARG A 271 -6.93 -3.16 -12.84
C ARG A 271 -7.66 -4.34 -12.22
N GLY A 272 -8.93 -4.51 -12.60
CA GLY A 272 -9.71 -5.70 -12.25
C GLY A 272 -9.92 -5.92 -10.74
N ALA A 273 -9.79 -4.85 -9.94
CA ALA A 273 -9.87 -4.96 -8.49
C ALA A 273 -11.25 -5.40 -8.03
N ASP A 274 -11.32 -6.40 -7.14
CA ASP A 274 -12.56 -6.89 -6.53
C ASP A 274 -12.45 -6.75 -5.02
N LEU A 275 -13.05 -5.68 -4.50
CA LEU A 275 -12.99 -5.26 -3.10
C LEU A 275 -14.38 -5.22 -2.49
N ASP A 276 -14.55 -5.85 -1.34
CA ASP A 276 -15.75 -5.74 -0.50
C ASP A 276 -15.39 -5.05 0.81
N TYR A 277 -16.04 -3.93 1.13
CA TYR A 277 -16.06 -3.43 2.49
C TYR A 277 -17.07 -4.24 3.31
N VAL A 278 -16.67 -4.81 4.44
CA VAL A 278 -17.51 -5.70 5.25
C VAL A 278 -17.84 -5.03 6.58
N SER A 279 -19.13 -4.82 6.86
CA SER A 279 -19.61 -4.24 8.12
C SER A 279 -20.39 -5.29 8.92
N THR A 280 -19.93 -5.58 10.14
CA THR A 280 -20.57 -6.49 11.11
C THR A 280 -21.16 -5.70 12.28
N LYS A 281 -21.92 -6.37 13.18
CA LYS A 281 -22.44 -5.70 14.39
C LYS A 281 -21.32 -5.23 15.32
N GLU A 282 -20.24 -6.00 15.42
CA GLU A 282 -19.07 -5.70 16.25
C GLU A 282 -18.21 -4.59 15.64
N THR A 283 -18.02 -4.60 14.31
CA THR A 283 -17.18 -3.58 13.66
C THR A 283 -17.79 -2.19 13.72
N LYS A 284 -19.12 -2.03 13.76
CA LYS A 284 -19.78 -0.69 13.82
C LYS A 284 -19.36 0.14 15.03
N ALA A 285 -19.10 -0.47 16.19
CA ALA A 285 -18.62 0.25 17.38
C ALA A 285 -17.14 0.65 17.22
N THR A 286 -16.33 -0.26 16.69
CA THR A 286 -14.90 -0.05 16.44
C THR A 286 -14.65 0.93 15.28
N GLU A 287 -15.49 0.92 14.25
CA GLU A 287 -15.49 1.85 13.11
C GLU A 287 -15.68 3.29 13.59
N LYS A 288 -16.68 3.55 14.45
CA LYS A 288 -16.87 4.89 15.04
C LYS A 288 -15.67 5.37 15.85
N ALA A 289 -15.04 4.47 16.62
CA ALA A 289 -13.83 4.79 17.36
C ALA A 289 -12.64 5.08 16.42
N ARG A 290 -12.47 4.28 15.36
CA ARG A 290 -11.41 4.44 14.35
C ARG A 290 -11.59 5.70 13.52
N VAL A 291 -12.81 6.04 13.09
CA VAL A 291 -13.09 7.30 12.37
C VAL A 291 -12.67 8.50 13.21
N LYS A 292 -12.90 8.47 14.53
CA LYS A 292 -12.45 9.54 15.44
C LYS A 292 -10.92 9.61 15.57
N THR A 293 -10.24 8.46 15.58
CA THR A 293 -8.77 8.40 15.64
C THR A 293 -8.13 8.79 14.32
N ALA A 294 -8.66 8.30 13.19
CA ALA A 294 -8.21 8.62 11.84
C ALA A 294 -8.44 10.10 11.52
N ALA A 295 -9.57 10.69 11.93
CA ALA A 295 -9.80 12.13 11.80
C ALA A 295 -8.76 12.93 12.59
N LYS A 296 -8.43 12.54 13.83
CA LYS A 296 -7.37 13.19 14.61
C LYS A 296 -5.98 13.05 13.98
N ALA A 297 -5.67 11.87 13.42
CA ALA A 297 -4.39 11.62 12.74
C ALA A 297 -4.29 12.40 11.42
N ALA A 298 -5.40 12.49 10.67
CA ALA A 298 -5.52 13.32 9.49
C ALA A 298 -5.35 14.80 9.85
N ASP A 299 -5.99 15.30 10.90
CA ASP A 299 -5.83 16.70 11.36
C ASP A 299 -4.40 16.99 11.85
N ALA A 300 -3.70 16.01 12.43
CA ALA A 300 -2.32 16.14 12.88
C ALA A 300 -1.28 16.07 11.75
N SER A 301 -1.65 15.51 10.60
CA SER A 301 -0.80 15.35 9.42
C SER A 301 -1.16 16.33 8.31
N ALA A 302 -2.40 16.84 8.29
CA ALA A 302 -2.84 17.91 7.43
C ALA A 302 -1.98 19.14 7.73
N ASN A 303 -1.34 19.68 6.71
CA ASN A 303 -0.51 20.88 6.81
C ASN A 303 0.87 20.71 7.49
N ARG A 304 1.40 19.48 7.61
CA ARG A 304 2.81 19.28 7.97
C ARG A 304 3.73 19.38 6.74
N PRO A 305 4.63 20.39 6.66
CA PRO A 305 5.48 20.60 5.48
C PRO A 305 6.52 19.51 5.27
N ASP A 306 6.78 18.68 6.28
CA ASP A 306 7.74 17.58 6.24
C ASP A 306 7.12 16.24 5.79
N LEU A 307 5.81 16.22 5.53
CA LEU A 307 5.02 15.06 5.11
C LEU A 307 4.11 15.44 3.94
N GLU A 308 4.62 15.31 2.72
CA GLU A 308 3.85 15.54 1.49
C GLU A 308 3.41 14.20 0.88
N TYR A 309 2.10 14.06 0.66
CA TYR A 309 1.52 12.93 -0.07
C TYR A 309 0.71 13.46 -1.24
N ARG A 310 1.15 13.18 -2.46
CA ARG A 310 0.49 13.61 -3.69
C ARG A 310 0.30 12.45 -4.65
N ILE A 311 -0.86 12.41 -5.30
CA ILE A 311 -1.19 11.53 -6.42
C ILE A 311 -1.70 12.41 -7.57
N ASP A 312 -0.94 12.51 -8.66
CA ASP A 312 -1.36 13.35 -9.79
C ASP A 312 -2.52 12.71 -10.54
N ARG A 313 -2.49 11.37 -10.71
CA ARG A 313 -3.59 10.63 -11.35
C ARG A 313 -3.71 9.20 -10.83
N LEU A 314 -4.91 8.85 -10.37
CA LEU A 314 -5.34 7.51 -9.99
C LEU A 314 -6.36 7.01 -11.01
N GLU A 315 -6.15 5.83 -11.55
CA GLU A 315 -7.07 5.14 -12.44
C GLU A 315 -7.48 3.80 -11.85
N ILE A 316 -8.77 3.51 -11.94
CA ILE A 316 -9.32 2.18 -11.72
C ILE A 316 -9.94 1.75 -13.05
N ALA A 317 -9.55 0.59 -13.55
CA ALA A 317 -10.08 0.00 -14.78
C ALA A 317 -10.77 -1.32 -14.47
N ASP A 318 -12.04 -1.44 -14.86
CA ASP A 318 -12.87 -2.64 -14.69
C ASP A 318 -12.94 -3.16 -13.24
N GLY A 319 -13.16 -2.25 -12.28
CA GLY A 319 -13.27 -2.58 -10.86
C GLY A 319 -14.66 -3.09 -10.44
N LYS A 320 -14.66 -3.89 -9.36
CA LYS A 320 -15.84 -4.30 -8.61
C LYS A 320 -15.68 -3.89 -7.15
N PHE A 321 -16.60 -3.06 -6.69
CA PHE A 321 -16.62 -2.56 -5.32
C PHE A 321 -17.95 -2.90 -4.67
N GLY A 322 -17.89 -3.62 -3.57
CA GLY A 322 -19.05 -4.00 -2.80
C GLY A 322 -19.00 -3.47 -1.38
N TRP A 323 -20.17 -3.34 -0.80
CA TRP A 323 -20.37 -3.18 0.62
C TRP A 323 -21.31 -4.27 1.12
N VAL A 324 -20.80 -5.08 2.03
CA VAL A 324 -21.51 -6.19 2.66
C VAL A 324 -21.89 -5.77 4.08
N ASN A 325 -23.17 -5.80 4.41
CA ASN A 325 -23.68 -5.50 5.75
C ASN A 325 -24.19 -6.77 6.41
N GLU A 326 -23.29 -7.50 7.07
CA GLU A 326 -23.60 -8.69 7.86
C GLU A 326 -24.28 -8.32 9.20
N GLY A 327 -24.15 -7.06 9.62
CA GLY A 327 -24.82 -6.55 10.81
C GLY A 327 -26.33 -6.30 10.65
N ALA A 328 -26.84 -6.31 9.43
CA ALA A 328 -28.27 -6.17 9.13
C ALA A 328 -29.01 -7.52 9.24
N THR A 329 -30.34 -7.50 9.23
CA THR A 329 -31.16 -8.72 9.28
C THR A 329 -32.35 -8.60 8.32
N PRO A 330 -32.36 -9.34 7.19
CA PRO A 330 -31.25 -10.17 6.67
C PRO A 330 -30.00 -9.36 6.30
N ALA A 331 -28.86 -10.04 6.21
CA ALA A 331 -27.64 -9.47 5.65
C ALA A 331 -27.86 -9.16 4.16
N TYR A 332 -27.17 -8.13 3.65
CA TYR A 332 -27.27 -7.73 2.24
C TYR A 332 -25.94 -7.22 1.71
N LYS A 333 -25.80 -7.20 0.38
CA LYS A 333 -24.67 -6.60 -0.33
C LYS A 333 -25.18 -5.57 -1.33
N VAL A 334 -24.55 -4.40 -1.33
CA VAL A 334 -24.72 -3.38 -2.39
C VAL A 334 -23.39 -3.28 -3.12
N PHE A 335 -23.40 -3.23 -4.44
CA PHE A 335 -22.15 -3.21 -5.20
C PHE A 335 -22.27 -2.49 -6.54
N ILE A 336 -21.11 -2.13 -7.08
CA ILE A 336 -20.94 -1.58 -8.42
C ILE A 336 -19.89 -2.43 -9.16
N THR A 337 -20.17 -2.77 -10.43
CA THR A 337 -19.28 -3.51 -11.32
C THR A 337 -18.87 -2.69 -12.51
N ARG A 338 -17.88 -3.16 -13.28
CA ARG A 338 -17.33 -2.48 -14.47
C ARG A 338 -16.95 -1.03 -14.16
N THR A 339 -16.40 -0.83 -12.97
CA THR A 339 -16.11 0.50 -12.43
C THR A 339 -14.87 1.04 -13.11
N ASN A 340 -15.01 2.14 -13.83
CA ASN A 340 -13.88 2.92 -14.31
C ASN A 340 -13.86 4.24 -13.54
N LEU A 341 -12.78 4.50 -12.81
CA LEU A 341 -12.60 5.73 -12.05
C LEU A 341 -11.31 6.42 -12.50
N VAL A 342 -11.37 7.72 -12.72
CA VAL A 342 -10.21 8.59 -12.88
C VAL A 342 -10.31 9.66 -11.81
N LEU A 343 -9.24 9.80 -11.03
CA LEU A 343 -9.11 10.80 -10.00
C LEU A 343 -7.79 11.55 -10.18
N GLU A 344 -7.86 12.87 -10.25
CA GLU A 344 -6.72 13.73 -10.58
C GLU A 344 -6.40 14.66 -9.42
N ASN A 345 -5.11 14.95 -9.23
CA ASN A 345 -4.56 15.95 -8.31
C ASN A 345 -4.98 15.78 -6.83
N LEU A 346 -4.94 14.54 -6.33
CA LEU A 346 -5.20 14.26 -4.93
C LEU A 346 -3.95 14.59 -4.10
N SER A 347 -4.09 15.46 -3.11
CA SER A 347 -3.00 15.77 -2.18
C SER A 347 -3.52 16.02 -0.77
N ASN A 348 -2.68 15.81 0.23
CA ASN A 348 -3.01 16.12 1.63
C ASN A 348 -3.08 17.64 1.93
N HIS A 349 -2.69 18.50 0.98
CA HIS A 349 -2.77 19.95 1.14
C HIS A 349 -3.80 20.64 0.23
N PHE A 350 -4.34 19.98 -0.82
CA PHE A 350 -5.25 20.58 -1.82
C PHE A 350 -4.87 22.00 -2.32
N THR A 351 -3.63 22.43 -2.12
CA THR A 351 -3.07 23.71 -2.56
C THR A 351 -2.52 23.63 -3.98
N ALA A 352 -2.30 22.41 -4.48
CA ALA A 352 -1.77 22.13 -5.81
C ALA A 352 -2.82 22.22 -6.94
N GLY A 353 -4.07 22.59 -6.63
CA GLY A 353 -5.15 22.81 -7.60
C GLY A 353 -6.41 21.99 -7.31
N THR A 354 -7.38 22.07 -8.22
CA THR A 354 -8.64 21.34 -8.11
C THR A 354 -8.43 19.86 -8.34
N ALA A 355 -8.77 19.03 -7.36
CA ALA A 355 -8.86 17.59 -7.54
C ALA A 355 -10.16 17.24 -8.26
N LYS A 356 -10.11 16.33 -9.22
CA LYS A 356 -11.30 15.93 -10.00
C LYS A 356 -11.52 14.44 -9.83
N VAL A 357 -12.79 14.02 -9.80
CA VAL A 357 -13.18 12.62 -9.85
C VAL A 357 -14.19 12.40 -10.96
N ASN A 358 -13.99 11.35 -11.74
CA ASN A 358 -14.96 10.84 -12.70
C ASN A 358 -15.02 9.33 -12.53
N LEU A 359 -16.20 8.80 -12.21
CA LEU A 359 -16.46 7.39 -12.09
C LEU A 359 -17.62 7.01 -13.01
N THR A 360 -17.48 5.87 -13.68
CA THR A 360 -18.57 5.18 -14.40
C THR A 360 -18.65 3.74 -13.96
N GLY A 361 -19.82 3.11 -14.06
CA GLY A 361 -19.97 1.69 -13.73
C GLY A 361 -21.41 1.21 -13.80
N ARG A 362 -21.65 0.02 -13.24
CA ARG A 362 -22.92 -0.70 -13.25
C ARG A 362 -23.36 -1.01 -11.82
N PHE A 363 -24.25 -0.20 -11.27
CA PHE A 363 -24.83 -0.41 -9.96
C PHE A 363 -25.69 -1.67 -9.97
N MET A 364 -25.42 -2.59 -9.03
CA MET A 364 -26.11 -3.89 -8.93
C MET A 364 -26.19 -4.62 -10.29
N ASP A 365 -25.08 -4.58 -11.05
CA ASP A 365 -24.91 -5.09 -12.43
C ASP A 365 -25.81 -4.46 -13.52
N THR A 366 -26.83 -3.72 -13.13
CA THR A 366 -27.97 -3.36 -13.98
C THR A 366 -28.13 -1.86 -14.23
N GLY A 367 -27.78 -1.01 -13.27
CA GLY A 367 -27.98 0.44 -13.37
C GLY A 367 -26.75 1.17 -13.90
N ASP A 368 -26.90 1.94 -14.98
CA ASP A 368 -25.81 2.79 -15.48
C ASP A 368 -25.50 3.88 -14.45
N THR A 369 -24.26 3.91 -13.99
CA THR A 369 -23.83 4.76 -12.89
C THR A 369 -22.76 5.72 -13.36
N SER A 370 -22.90 6.99 -13.01
CA SER A 370 -21.78 7.93 -13.14
C SER A 370 -21.72 8.87 -11.96
N VAL A 371 -20.50 9.18 -11.52
CA VAL A 371 -20.22 10.16 -10.47
C VAL A 371 -19.16 11.10 -11.00
N THR A 372 -19.41 12.40 -10.92
CA THR A 372 -18.42 13.42 -11.22
C THR A 372 -18.28 14.34 -10.04
N GLY A 373 -17.08 14.86 -9.81
CA GLY A 373 -16.87 15.81 -8.74
C GLY A 373 -15.60 16.62 -8.91
N ALA A 374 -15.60 17.77 -8.27
CA ALA A 374 -14.47 18.67 -8.19
C ALA A 374 -14.27 19.09 -6.73
N PHE A 375 -13.07 18.91 -6.21
CA PHE A 375 -12.68 19.28 -4.85
C PHE A 375 -11.62 20.35 -4.92
N ARG A 376 -11.77 21.42 -4.15
CA ARG A 376 -10.92 22.61 -4.19
C ARG A 376 -10.22 22.79 -2.85
N SER A 377 -9.32 23.77 -2.80
CA SER A 377 -8.46 24.01 -1.63
C SER A 377 -9.26 24.19 -0.35
N GLU A 378 -8.80 23.53 0.72
CA GLU A 378 -9.49 23.49 2.02
C GLU A 378 -9.06 24.60 2.99
N LEU A 379 -8.32 25.61 2.51
CA LEU A 379 -7.79 26.69 3.36
C LEU A 379 -8.91 27.39 4.18
N ASP A 380 -10.12 27.47 3.63
CA ASP A 380 -11.30 28.06 4.27
C ASP A 380 -12.38 27.02 4.67
N GLY A 381 -12.04 25.73 4.63
CA GLY A 381 -12.93 24.59 4.87
C GLY A 381 -13.29 23.84 3.57
N PRO A 382 -14.10 22.77 3.65
CA PRO A 382 -14.43 21.94 2.49
C PRO A 382 -15.15 22.72 1.37
N ASP A 383 -14.57 22.72 0.17
CA ASP A 383 -15.14 23.27 -1.07
C ASP A 383 -15.19 22.16 -2.12
N PHE A 384 -16.39 21.69 -2.45
CA PHE A 384 -16.56 20.68 -3.49
C PHE A 384 -17.94 20.69 -4.13
N ASP A 385 -17.98 20.21 -5.38
CA ASP A 385 -19.21 19.84 -6.10
C ASP A 385 -19.17 18.34 -6.40
N LEU A 386 -20.29 17.66 -6.23
CA LEU A 386 -20.45 16.23 -6.51
C LEU A 386 -21.80 15.98 -7.17
N ASN A 387 -21.76 15.35 -8.34
CA ASN A 387 -22.93 14.87 -9.05
C ASN A 387 -22.88 13.35 -9.13
N ALA A 388 -23.97 12.68 -8.79
CA ALA A 388 -24.09 11.24 -8.88
C ALA A 388 -25.42 10.87 -9.54
N GLN A 389 -25.38 9.90 -10.46
CA GLN A 389 -26.56 9.33 -11.07
C GLN A 389 -26.46 7.81 -11.17
N ILE A 390 -27.61 7.15 -10.99
CA ILE A 390 -27.85 5.75 -11.29
C ILE A 390 -29.12 5.72 -12.14
N VAL A 391 -29.06 5.11 -13.32
CA VAL A 391 -30.16 5.07 -14.27
C VAL A 391 -30.51 3.62 -14.56
N ASP A 392 -31.81 3.32 -14.51
CA ASP A 392 -32.37 2.03 -14.91
C ASP A 392 -31.80 0.77 -14.22
N ALA A 393 -31.53 0.85 -12.92
CA ALA A 393 -31.16 -0.33 -12.13
C ALA A 393 -32.36 -1.27 -11.95
N ASP A 394 -32.14 -2.58 -12.09
CA ASP A 394 -33.16 -3.60 -11.82
C ASP A 394 -33.41 -3.69 -10.31
N LEU A 395 -34.61 -3.30 -9.90
CA LEU A 395 -34.98 -3.27 -8.49
C LEU A 395 -34.97 -4.66 -7.85
N ARG A 396 -35.12 -5.74 -8.63
CA ARG A 396 -35.06 -7.13 -8.14
C ARG A 396 -33.69 -7.46 -7.56
N ALA A 397 -32.62 -6.89 -8.14
CA ALA A 397 -31.26 -7.08 -7.64
C ALA A 397 -31.09 -6.50 -6.23
N MET A 398 -31.98 -5.60 -5.80
CA MET A 398 -31.98 -4.97 -4.48
C MET A 398 -32.88 -5.68 -3.45
N ASN A 399 -33.48 -6.84 -3.76
CA ASN A 399 -34.42 -7.51 -2.86
C ASN A 399 -33.84 -7.81 -1.46
N ASP A 400 -32.55 -8.12 -1.34
CA ASP A 400 -31.93 -8.29 -0.01
C ASP A 400 -31.96 -6.99 0.81
N VAL A 401 -31.72 -5.84 0.17
CA VAL A 401 -31.79 -4.51 0.78
C VAL A 401 -33.24 -4.17 1.14
N LEU A 402 -34.18 -4.43 0.23
CA LEU A 402 -35.61 -4.19 0.44
C LEU A 402 -36.18 -5.05 1.57
N ARG A 403 -35.75 -6.31 1.70
CA ARG A 403 -36.10 -7.16 2.84
C ARG A 403 -35.54 -6.64 4.16
N ALA A 404 -34.27 -6.23 4.17
CA ALA A 404 -33.60 -5.75 5.38
C ALA A 404 -34.23 -4.48 5.96
N HIS A 405 -34.73 -3.59 5.10
CA HIS A 405 -35.20 -2.28 5.55
C HIS A 405 -36.69 -2.01 5.31
N GLY A 406 -37.23 -2.49 4.20
CA GLY A 406 -38.62 -2.31 3.81
C GLY A 406 -39.53 -3.48 4.17
N LYS A 407 -38.96 -4.67 4.41
CA LYS A 407 -39.69 -5.93 4.69
C LYS A 407 -40.60 -6.39 3.54
N PHE A 408 -40.19 -6.15 2.29
CA PHE A 408 -40.87 -6.63 1.10
C PHE A 408 -39.86 -7.04 0.02
N ASP A 409 -40.34 -7.78 -0.98
CA ASP A 409 -39.62 -8.19 -2.18
C ASP A 409 -40.35 -7.65 -3.42
N VAL A 410 -39.64 -7.47 -4.53
CA VAL A 410 -40.24 -7.11 -5.83
C VAL A 410 -40.03 -8.21 -6.87
N VAL A 411 -41.01 -8.36 -7.75
CA VAL A 411 -41.00 -9.25 -8.93
C VAL A 411 -40.47 -8.53 -10.16
N SER A 412 -40.70 -7.21 -10.24
CA SER A 412 -40.19 -6.34 -11.29
C SER A 412 -40.11 -4.91 -10.77
N GLY A 413 -39.32 -4.08 -11.43
CA GLY A 413 -39.25 -2.66 -11.15
C GLY A 413 -37.91 -2.09 -11.56
N VAL A 414 -37.91 -0.78 -11.78
CA VAL A 414 -36.72 -0.03 -12.18
C VAL A 414 -36.46 1.05 -11.14
N PHE A 415 -35.21 1.15 -10.71
CA PHE A 415 -34.72 2.17 -9.79
C PHE A 415 -33.79 3.14 -10.51
N SER A 416 -33.96 4.42 -10.24
CA SER A 416 -32.98 5.45 -10.63
C SER A 416 -32.75 6.41 -9.48
N LEU A 417 -31.57 7.00 -9.42
CA LEU A 417 -31.17 7.94 -8.38
C LEU A 417 -30.43 9.09 -9.04
N TYR A 418 -30.79 10.31 -8.68
CA TYR A 418 -30.06 11.51 -9.07
C TYR A 418 -29.70 12.27 -7.82
N SER A 419 -28.46 12.76 -7.73
CA SER A 419 -27.99 13.53 -6.59
C SER A 419 -27.00 14.59 -7.04
N GLU A 420 -27.12 15.75 -6.41
CA GLU A 420 -26.19 16.85 -6.56
C GLU A 420 -25.90 17.41 -5.16
N VAL A 421 -24.63 17.60 -4.84
CA VAL A 421 -24.17 18.06 -3.53
C VAL A 421 -23.07 19.08 -3.73
N HIS A 422 -23.19 20.20 -3.03
CA HIS A 422 -22.22 21.28 -3.00
C HIS A 422 -21.89 21.60 -1.55
N ALA A 423 -20.60 21.70 -1.25
CA ALA A 423 -20.13 22.26 0.01
C ALA A 423 -19.30 23.50 -0.27
N LYS A 424 -19.59 24.58 0.46
CA LYS A 424 -18.82 25.82 0.44
C LYS A 424 -19.09 26.61 1.70
N ASP A 425 -18.11 27.39 2.18
CA ASP A 425 -18.26 28.30 3.33
C ASP A 425 -18.79 27.59 4.59
N ARG A 426 -18.33 26.35 4.83
CA ARG A 426 -18.78 25.47 5.94
C ARG A 426 -20.26 25.12 5.91
N TRP A 427 -20.91 25.27 4.77
CA TRP A 427 -22.29 24.92 4.55
C TRP A 427 -22.39 23.86 3.46
N ILE A 428 -23.30 22.90 3.65
CA ILE A 428 -23.63 21.93 2.61
C ILE A 428 -25.03 22.18 2.09
N ARG A 429 -25.19 22.09 0.77
CA ARG A 429 -26.47 22.11 0.06
C ARG A 429 -26.49 21.00 -0.97
N GLY A 430 -27.65 20.45 -1.24
CA GLY A 430 -27.79 19.43 -2.25
C GLY A 430 -29.15 18.81 -2.20
N TRP A 431 -29.38 17.88 -3.09
CA TRP A 431 -30.63 17.14 -3.19
C TRP A 431 -30.36 15.72 -3.64
N VAL A 432 -31.26 14.83 -3.26
CA VAL A 432 -31.28 13.44 -3.71
C VAL A 432 -32.68 13.12 -4.18
N LYS A 433 -32.80 12.55 -5.38
CA LYS A 433 -34.06 12.21 -6.03
C LYS A 433 -34.07 10.74 -6.44
N PRO A 434 -34.55 9.82 -5.58
CA PRO A 434 -34.86 8.45 -5.98
C PRO A 434 -36.12 8.42 -6.86
N LEU A 435 -36.08 7.56 -7.87
CA LEU A 435 -37.19 7.28 -8.78
C LEU A 435 -37.44 5.78 -8.84
N PHE A 436 -38.72 5.41 -8.86
CA PHE A 436 -39.17 4.04 -9.05
C PHE A 436 -40.18 3.98 -10.17
N ARG A 437 -40.02 3.03 -11.10
CA ARG A 437 -40.92 2.78 -12.22
C ARG A 437 -41.29 1.30 -12.30
N ASP A 438 -42.51 1.01 -12.75
CA ASP A 438 -42.99 -0.34 -13.06
C ASP A 438 -42.78 -1.39 -11.95
N VAL A 439 -42.90 -0.94 -10.70
CA VAL A 439 -42.67 -1.78 -9.52
C VAL A 439 -43.84 -2.72 -9.30
N GLN A 440 -43.55 -4.02 -9.23
CA GLN A 440 -44.48 -5.06 -8.81
C GLN A 440 -43.91 -5.76 -7.57
N VAL A 441 -44.65 -5.73 -6.47
CA VAL A 441 -44.24 -6.35 -5.19
C VAL A 441 -44.61 -7.84 -5.20
N TYR A 442 -43.74 -8.69 -4.67
CA TYR A 442 -43.98 -10.13 -4.57
C TYR A 442 -44.98 -10.44 -3.45
N ASP A 443 -45.92 -11.33 -3.75
CA ASP A 443 -47.00 -11.74 -2.87
C ASP A 443 -46.70 -13.15 -2.34
N LYS A 444 -46.35 -13.28 -1.06
CA LYS A 444 -45.81 -14.54 -0.50
C LYS A 444 -46.86 -15.47 0.10
N ASP A 445 -48.13 -15.08 0.15
CA ASP A 445 -49.19 -15.91 0.76
C ASP A 445 -50.51 -15.77 -0.02
N GLN A 446 -50.77 -16.68 -0.97
CA GLN A 446 -52.08 -16.75 -1.64
C GLN A 446 -53.23 -17.27 -0.73
N ASP A 447 -52.98 -17.59 0.55
CA ASP A 447 -53.99 -18.20 1.43
C ASP A 447 -54.07 -17.66 2.88
N ARG A 448 -53.58 -16.44 3.18
CA ARG A 448 -53.89 -15.80 4.49
C ARG A 448 -54.39 -14.35 4.36
N ASP A 449 -55.64 -14.19 4.79
CA ASP A 449 -56.40 -12.96 5.06
C ASP A 449 -56.16 -11.73 4.15
N LYS A 450 -57.12 -11.52 3.22
CA LYS A 450 -57.23 -10.33 2.36
C LYS A 450 -57.11 -8.98 3.10
N LYS A 451 -57.43 -8.92 4.41
CA LYS A 451 -57.32 -7.70 5.25
C LYS A 451 -55.89 -7.33 5.67
N PHE A 452 -54.98 -8.29 5.77
CA PHE A 452 -53.57 -8.01 6.04
C PHE A 452 -52.86 -7.56 4.74
N MET A 453 -53.18 -8.22 3.62
CA MET A 453 -52.67 -7.89 2.29
C MET A 453 -53.09 -6.49 1.82
N GLN A 454 -54.34 -6.11 2.06
CA GLN A 454 -54.80 -4.76 1.76
C GLN A 454 -54.04 -3.71 2.58
N LYS A 455 -53.67 -4.00 3.84
CA LYS A 455 -52.84 -3.10 4.67
C LYS A 455 -51.38 -3.02 4.24
N VAL A 456 -50.78 -4.09 3.72
CA VAL A 456 -49.39 -4.08 3.22
C VAL A 456 -49.35 -3.39 1.86
N TYR A 457 -50.29 -3.69 0.97
CA TYR A 457 -50.48 -2.99 -0.30
C TYR A 457 -50.77 -1.51 -0.08
N GLU A 458 -51.69 -1.14 0.82
CA GLU A 458 -51.97 0.26 1.20
C GLU A 458 -50.79 0.93 1.91
N ARG A 459 -49.93 0.19 2.62
CA ARG A 459 -48.69 0.75 3.20
C ARG A 459 -47.60 0.93 2.17
N ALA A 460 -47.40 0.00 1.25
CA ALA A 460 -46.44 0.13 0.15
C ALA A 460 -46.87 1.23 -0.82
N VAL A 461 -48.14 1.21 -1.23
CA VAL A 461 -48.80 2.28 -2.00
C VAL A 461 -48.89 3.56 -1.19
N GLY A 462 -49.00 3.52 0.15
CA GLY A 462 -49.04 4.69 1.04
C GLY A 462 -47.68 5.35 1.26
N VAL A 463 -46.61 4.55 1.33
CA VAL A 463 -45.21 5.00 1.33
C VAL A 463 -44.86 5.55 -0.04
N ALA A 464 -45.22 4.83 -1.12
CA ALA A 464 -45.17 5.37 -2.47
C ALA A 464 -46.02 6.65 -2.58
N ALA A 465 -47.25 6.70 -2.04
CA ALA A 465 -48.21 7.82 -2.14
C ALA A 465 -47.74 9.09 -1.42
N LYS A 466 -47.08 8.92 -0.27
CA LYS A 466 -46.38 10.01 0.44
C LYS A 466 -45.13 10.47 -0.32
N ILE A 467 -44.51 9.58 -1.10
CA ILE A 467 -43.40 9.86 -2.01
C ILE A 467 -43.89 10.48 -3.35
N LEU A 468 -45.20 10.38 -3.66
CA LEU A 468 -45.83 10.52 -4.99
C LEU A 468 -46.48 11.89 -5.28
N LYS A 469 -46.38 12.92 -4.44
CA LYS A 469 -47.01 14.21 -4.80
C LYS A 469 -46.17 15.01 -5.81
N ASN A 470 -46.25 14.62 -7.08
CA ASN A 470 -46.20 15.58 -8.19
C ASN A 470 -47.06 15.11 -9.39
N ARG A 471 -47.85 16.02 -9.97
CA ARG A 471 -48.83 15.78 -11.07
C ARG A 471 -48.13 15.45 -12.42
N PRO A 472 -48.90 15.22 -13.50
CA PRO A 472 -49.33 13.95 -14.09
C PRO A 472 -48.33 13.45 -15.15
N ARG A 473 -47.28 12.74 -14.74
CA ARG A 473 -46.56 11.77 -15.59
C ARG A 473 -46.27 10.55 -14.70
N LYS A 474 -46.30 9.34 -15.25
CA LYS A 474 -46.25 8.04 -14.53
C LYS A 474 -44.87 7.76 -13.87
N GLU A 475 -44.30 8.72 -13.15
CA GLU A 475 -42.98 8.64 -12.53
C GLU A 475 -43.08 9.06 -11.06
N VAL A 476 -42.57 8.21 -10.15
CA VAL A 476 -42.63 8.42 -8.70
C VAL A 476 -41.35 9.11 -8.24
N ALA A 477 -41.42 10.36 -7.78
CA ALA A 477 -40.26 11.14 -7.39
C ALA A 477 -40.45 11.90 -6.07
N THR A 478 -39.62 11.61 -5.06
CA THR A 478 -39.42 12.50 -3.91
C THR A 478 -38.05 13.13 -4.01
N VAL A 479 -37.98 14.44 -3.84
CA VAL A 479 -36.70 15.16 -3.68
C VAL A 479 -36.47 15.30 -2.18
N ALA A 480 -35.35 14.80 -1.69
CA ALA A 480 -34.89 15.00 -0.33
C ALA A 480 -33.76 16.04 -0.35
N ASP A 481 -34.00 17.19 0.28
CA ASP A 481 -32.99 18.23 0.41
C ASP A 481 -31.96 17.87 1.48
N ILE A 482 -30.69 18.12 1.15
CA ILE A 482 -29.56 18.04 2.07
C ILE A 482 -29.12 19.47 2.35
N SER A 483 -29.33 19.97 3.56
CA SER A 483 -28.85 21.29 3.96
C SER A 483 -28.43 21.32 5.41
N GLY A 484 -27.28 21.95 5.71
CA GLY A 484 -26.87 22.20 7.09
C GLY A 484 -25.45 22.72 7.24
N PRO A 485 -25.06 23.12 8.47
CA PRO A 485 -23.69 23.50 8.79
C PRO A 485 -22.77 22.27 8.86
N LEU A 486 -21.52 22.40 8.40
CA LEU A 486 -20.48 21.40 8.58
C LEU A 486 -19.97 21.45 10.02
N GLY A 487 -20.28 20.41 10.81
CA GLY A 487 -20.12 20.43 12.28
C GLY A 487 -18.67 20.52 12.82
N ASN A 488 -17.63 20.34 12.01
CA ASN A 488 -16.24 20.61 12.41
C ASN A 488 -15.57 21.49 11.34
N PRO A 489 -15.22 22.76 11.64
CA PRO A 489 -14.60 23.68 10.68
C PRO A 489 -13.18 23.29 10.25
N LYS A 490 -12.55 22.31 10.94
CA LYS A 490 -11.24 21.76 10.59
C LYS A 490 -11.31 20.39 9.90
N ALA A 491 -12.50 19.84 9.68
CA ALA A 491 -12.61 18.52 9.04
C ALA A 491 -12.26 18.63 7.55
N SER A 492 -11.40 17.71 7.07
CA SER A 492 -11.06 17.64 5.66
C SER A 492 -12.23 17.18 4.79
N THR A 493 -12.18 17.46 3.50
CA THR A 493 -13.21 17.15 2.50
C THR A 493 -13.52 15.65 2.47
N LEU A 494 -12.50 14.80 2.57
CA LEU A 494 -12.66 13.35 2.62
C LEU A 494 -13.44 12.88 3.87
N GLN A 495 -13.27 13.56 5.02
CA GLN A 495 -14.02 13.25 6.24
C GLN A 495 -15.51 13.64 6.08
N VAL A 496 -15.79 14.77 5.44
CA VAL A 496 -17.17 15.21 5.17
C VAL A 496 -17.87 14.26 4.19
N LEU A 497 -17.17 13.83 3.13
CA LEU A 497 -17.70 12.86 2.18
C LEU A 497 -18.07 11.53 2.84
N GLY A 498 -17.17 10.99 3.68
CA GLY A 498 -17.44 9.76 4.43
C GLY A 498 -18.70 9.85 5.29
N ARG A 499 -18.89 10.98 5.98
CA ARG A 499 -20.11 11.23 6.78
C ARG A 499 -21.36 11.41 5.94
N LEU A 500 -21.25 11.97 4.74
CA LEU A 500 -22.38 12.12 3.82
C LEU A 500 -22.83 10.76 3.30
N ILE A 501 -21.90 9.89 2.92
CA ILE A 501 -22.22 8.54 2.48
C ILE A 501 -22.90 7.75 3.62
N GLU A 502 -22.38 7.84 4.84
CA GLU A 502 -22.93 7.15 6.02
C GLU A 502 -24.33 7.66 6.40
N ASN A 503 -24.58 8.97 6.32
CA ASN A 503 -25.82 9.58 6.80
C ASN A 503 -26.87 9.82 5.72
N ALA A 504 -26.50 10.26 4.51
CA ALA A 504 -27.44 10.71 3.48
C ALA A 504 -28.05 9.54 2.70
N PHE A 505 -27.28 8.52 2.33
CA PHE A 505 -27.81 7.37 1.59
C PHE A 505 -28.90 6.65 2.38
N PHE A 506 -28.68 6.43 3.68
CA PHE A 506 -29.64 5.77 4.56
C PHE A 506 -30.76 6.72 5.00
N ARG A 507 -30.47 7.94 5.44
CA ARG A 507 -31.52 8.85 5.95
C ARG A 507 -32.33 9.56 4.86
N ALA A 508 -31.96 9.54 3.58
CA ALA A 508 -32.83 10.10 2.52
C ALA A 508 -33.76 9.03 1.93
N ILE A 509 -33.30 7.77 1.84
CA ILE A 509 -34.06 6.67 1.24
C ILE A 509 -34.96 5.97 2.29
N LEU A 510 -34.58 5.95 3.58
CA LEU A 510 -35.27 5.16 4.61
C LEU A 510 -36.32 5.82 5.52
N PRO A 511 -36.43 7.17 5.67
CA PRO A 511 -37.46 7.74 6.56
C PRO A 511 -38.88 7.44 6.11
N GLY A 512 -39.10 7.15 4.82
CA GLY A 512 -40.37 6.65 4.31
C GLY A 512 -40.73 5.27 4.86
N PHE A 513 -39.75 4.46 5.29
CA PHE A 513 -39.93 3.09 5.77
C PHE A 513 -39.93 2.95 7.30
N GLN A 514 -39.34 3.89 8.05
CA GLN A 514 -39.16 3.75 9.51
C GLN A 514 -40.20 4.45 10.39
N ARG A 515 -41.09 5.31 9.86
CA ARG A 515 -41.85 6.24 10.73
C ARG A 515 -43.18 5.76 11.34
N ASP A 516 -43.63 4.52 11.14
CA ASP A 516 -44.95 4.06 11.64
C ASP A 516 -44.94 2.77 12.50
N VAL A 517 -43.87 2.49 13.27
CA VAL A 517 -43.86 1.37 14.25
C VAL A 517 -43.92 1.85 15.72
N GLY A 518 -44.16 3.15 15.97
CA GLY A 518 -43.99 3.73 17.30
C GLY A 518 -45.18 4.52 17.87
N LYS A 519 -46.42 4.26 17.47
CA LYS A 519 -47.62 4.76 18.17
C LYS A 519 -48.78 3.81 17.99
N ASN A 520 -48.92 2.87 18.92
CA ASN A 520 -50.20 2.30 19.36
C ASN A 520 -49.90 1.30 20.47
N HIS A 521 -49.79 1.80 21.71
CA HIS A 521 -50.37 1.17 22.89
C HIS A 521 -50.62 2.30 23.88
N ALA A 522 -51.90 2.52 24.17
CA ALA A 522 -52.37 3.16 25.38
C ALA A 522 -52.11 2.24 26.57
#